data_AF-A0AAP0IZ74-F1
#
_entry.id   AF-A0AAP0IZ74-F1
#
_cell.length_a   1.000
_cell.length_b   1.000
_cell.length_c   1.000
_cell.angle_alpha   90.00
_cell.angle_beta   90.00
_cell.angle_gamma   90.00
#
_symmetry.space_group_name_H-M   'P 1'
#
loop_
_entity.id
_entity.type
_entity.pdbx_description
1 polymer ?
#
loop_
_entity_poly.entity_id
_entity_poly.type
_entity_poly.pdbx_seq_one_letter_code
_entity_poly.pdbx_strand_id
1 'polypeptide(L)'
;MALRRFTSLFILSYLLCSIGSSSLVSAQNVSLALYYESLCPYSANFIVNGLAKIFESGLVDIVDLKLVPYGNARIGSDGTSITCQHGPYECLLNTVEACALNAWPDLDTHFRFIYCIESLVMEGTYRHWPSCFKKSGLESKPITDCTGSGLGKKLELKYAAETNALQPPHKYVPWVVVDGQPLYEEYMNFISYVCAAYKGTAVVKACKELLLQTVTEVKSDRTPQVSFADQSSTSPFAATGAAKITSQASSGWHQVKMAASK
;
A
#
# COMPACT_ATOMS: atom_id res chain seq x y z
N MET A 1 86.30 -13.58 -12.21
CA MET A 1 85.95 -13.44 -10.78
C MET A 1 84.61 -14.11 -10.57
N ALA A 2 84.59 -15.16 -9.75
CA ALA A 2 83.40 -15.94 -9.44
C ALA A 2 82.42 -15.15 -8.55
N LEU A 3 81.12 -15.40 -8.67
CA LEU A 3 80.37 -16.02 -7.56
C LEU A 3 78.97 -16.48 -8.04
N ARG A 4 78.78 -17.81 -8.04
CA ARG A 4 77.46 -18.45 -7.98
C ARG A 4 76.91 -18.31 -6.56
N ARG A 5 75.61 -18.10 -6.36
CA ARG A 5 74.87 -18.72 -5.23
C ARG A 5 73.43 -19.04 -5.61
N PHE A 6 73.10 -20.30 -5.36
CA PHE A 6 71.80 -20.98 -5.37
C PHE A 6 70.94 -20.55 -4.18
N THR A 7 69.61 -20.57 -4.33
CA THR A 7 68.59 -21.07 -3.37
C THR A 7 67.25 -21.09 -4.10
N SER A 8 66.71 -22.25 -4.51
CA SER A 8 65.91 -23.24 -3.76
C SER A 8 64.45 -22.83 -3.50
N LEU A 9 63.55 -23.73 -3.91
CA LEU A 9 62.08 -23.64 -3.98
C LEU A 9 61.39 -23.27 -2.66
N PHE A 10 60.28 -22.53 -2.74
CA PHE A 10 59.12 -22.71 -1.85
C PHE A 10 57.80 -22.64 -2.64
N ILE A 11 57.06 -23.74 -2.53
CA ILE A 11 55.71 -23.99 -3.03
C ILE A 11 54.71 -23.15 -2.23
N LEU A 12 53.74 -22.51 -2.88
CA LEU A 12 52.41 -22.38 -2.30
C LEU A 12 51.35 -22.36 -3.41
N SER A 13 50.73 -23.52 -3.57
CA SER A 13 49.46 -23.74 -4.27
C SER A 13 48.40 -22.79 -3.69
N TYR A 14 48.01 -21.77 -4.46
CA TYR A 14 46.80 -21.00 -4.18
C TYR A 14 45.59 -21.80 -4.64
N LEU A 15 45.14 -22.73 -3.79
CA LEU A 15 43.81 -23.29 -3.90
C LEU A 15 42.83 -22.16 -3.53
N LEU A 16 42.35 -21.42 -4.53
CA LEU A 16 41.20 -20.53 -4.39
C LEU A 16 39.98 -21.39 -4.03
N CYS A 17 39.75 -21.54 -2.74
CA CYS A 17 38.46 -21.98 -2.22
C CYS A 17 37.48 -20.86 -2.55
N SER A 18 36.76 -21.00 -3.67
CA SER A 18 35.58 -20.20 -3.98
C SER A 18 34.52 -20.52 -2.92
N ILE A 19 34.63 -19.89 -1.76
CA ILE A 19 33.54 -19.85 -0.78
C ILE A 19 32.49 -18.97 -1.45
N GLY A 20 31.58 -19.61 -2.20
CA GLY A 20 30.36 -18.97 -2.64
C GLY A 20 29.65 -18.47 -1.39
N SER A 21 29.65 -17.16 -1.19
CA SER A 21 28.79 -16.53 -0.20
C SER A 21 27.36 -16.79 -0.65
N SER A 22 26.75 -17.84 -0.11
CA SER A 22 25.31 -17.99 -0.10
C SER A 22 24.78 -16.85 0.76
N SER A 23 24.51 -15.71 0.13
CA SER A 23 23.70 -14.67 0.72
C SER A 23 22.39 -15.35 1.11
N LEU A 24 22.17 -15.52 2.42
CA LEU A 24 20.82 -15.72 2.93
C LEU A 24 20.04 -14.51 2.43
N VAL A 25 19.27 -14.69 1.36
CA VAL A 25 18.32 -13.69 0.89
C VAL A 25 17.35 -13.54 2.05
N SER A 26 17.62 -12.55 2.91
CA SER A 26 16.60 -12.00 3.79
C SER A 26 15.45 -11.66 2.86
N ALA A 27 14.32 -12.31 3.08
CA ALA A 27 13.14 -12.14 2.24
C ALA A 27 12.80 -10.65 2.21
N GLN A 28 13.09 -10.01 1.10
CA GLN A 28 12.89 -8.58 0.95
C GLN A 28 11.38 -8.32 0.93
N ASN A 29 10.94 -7.33 1.71
CA ASN A 29 9.57 -6.85 1.68
C ASN A 29 9.18 -6.47 0.25
N VAL A 30 7.90 -6.65 -0.08
CA VAL A 30 7.37 -6.26 -1.38
C VAL A 30 7.16 -4.75 -1.40
N SER A 31 7.77 -4.06 -2.36
CA SER A 31 7.53 -2.63 -2.53
C SER A 31 6.07 -2.39 -2.96
N LEU A 32 5.36 -1.53 -2.24
CA LEU A 32 4.00 -1.10 -2.55
C LEU A 32 3.98 0.43 -2.54
N ALA A 33 3.70 1.07 -3.67
CA ALA A 33 3.60 2.52 -3.77
C ALA A 33 2.20 2.95 -4.22
N LEU A 34 1.68 3.99 -3.59
CA LEU A 34 0.45 4.68 -3.96
C LEU A 34 0.75 6.15 -4.29
N TYR A 35 0.46 6.54 -5.53
CA TYR A 35 0.45 7.94 -5.97
C TYR A 35 -1.00 8.41 -6.06
N TYR A 36 -1.33 9.50 -5.38
CA TYR A 36 -2.71 9.88 -5.14
C TYR A 36 -2.90 11.39 -4.95
N GLU A 37 -4.16 11.83 -4.91
CA GLU A 37 -4.57 13.19 -4.60
C GLU A 37 -5.57 13.17 -3.45
N SER A 38 -5.38 14.06 -2.48
CA SER A 38 -6.18 14.10 -1.25
C SER A 38 -7.67 14.41 -1.45
N LEU A 39 -8.09 15.05 -2.55
CA LEU A 39 -9.51 15.30 -2.83
C LEU A 39 -10.07 14.45 -3.98
N CYS A 40 -9.29 13.51 -4.52
CA CYS A 40 -9.79 12.57 -5.51
C CYS A 40 -10.63 11.48 -4.82
N PRO A 41 -11.93 11.32 -5.16
CA PRO A 41 -12.79 10.35 -4.48
C PRO A 41 -12.33 8.90 -4.66
N TYR A 42 -11.70 8.55 -5.79
CA TYR A 42 -11.16 7.21 -6.01
C TYR A 42 -9.91 6.95 -5.16
N SER A 43 -9.08 7.98 -4.94
CA SER A 43 -7.91 7.91 -4.07
C SER A 43 -8.32 7.72 -2.61
N ALA A 44 -9.25 8.56 -2.14
CA ALA A 44 -9.83 8.46 -0.81
C ALA A 44 -10.45 7.08 -0.55
N ASN A 45 -11.26 6.60 -1.51
CA ASN A 45 -11.87 5.27 -1.43
C ASN A 45 -10.81 4.16 -1.39
N PHE A 46 -9.75 4.26 -2.20
CA PHE A 46 -8.68 3.27 -2.16
C PHE A 46 -7.97 3.28 -0.81
N ILE A 47 -7.64 4.43 -0.24
CA ILE A 47 -6.96 4.52 1.07
C ILE A 47 -7.84 3.92 2.17
N VAL A 48 -9.11 4.32 2.23
CA VAL A 48 -10.04 3.95 3.31
C VAL A 48 -10.52 2.50 3.19
N ASN A 49 -10.92 2.06 1.99
CA ASN A 49 -11.59 0.76 1.79
C ASN A 49 -10.71 -0.31 1.12
N GLY A 50 -9.58 0.09 0.52
CA GLY A 50 -8.62 -0.79 -0.13
C GLY A 50 -7.37 -0.98 0.73
N LEU A 51 -6.51 0.03 0.74
CA LEU A 51 -5.19 0.03 1.35
C LEU A 51 -5.21 -0.22 2.86
N ALA A 52 -6.18 0.31 3.60
CA ALA A 52 -6.32 0.06 5.03
C ALA A 52 -6.39 -1.43 5.40
N LYS A 53 -6.78 -2.30 4.45
CA LYS A 53 -6.79 -3.77 4.65
C LYS A 53 -5.42 -4.35 4.94
N ILE A 54 -4.30 -3.67 4.64
CA ILE A 54 -2.95 -4.21 4.93
C ILE A 54 -2.73 -4.48 6.42
N PHE A 55 -3.38 -3.70 7.29
CA PHE A 55 -3.25 -3.81 8.75
C PHE A 55 -4.02 -5.00 9.33
N GLU A 56 -5.10 -5.45 8.66
CA GLU A 56 -5.92 -6.59 9.11
C GLU A 56 -5.58 -7.92 8.41
N SER A 57 -4.89 -7.82 7.26
CA SER A 57 -4.52 -8.95 6.39
C SER A 57 -3.15 -9.56 6.69
N GLY A 58 -2.38 -8.93 7.59
CA GLY A 58 -0.98 -9.29 7.86
C GLY A 58 -0.01 -8.87 6.75
N LEU A 59 -0.47 -8.11 5.74
CA LEU A 59 0.40 -7.60 4.68
C LEU A 59 1.36 -6.52 5.20
N VAL A 60 0.97 -5.77 6.24
CA VAL A 60 1.79 -4.70 6.82
C VAL A 60 3.19 -5.17 7.21
N ASP A 61 3.36 -6.45 7.56
CA ASP A 61 4.64 -7.03 7.97
C ASP A 61 5.57 -7.40 6.80
N ILE A 62 5.04 -7.42 5.57
CA ILE A 62 5.76 -7.90 4.37
C ILE A 62 5.79 -6.87 3.24
N VAL A 63 5.27 -5.66 3.45
CA VAL A 63 5.27 -4.59 2.45
C VAL A 63 6.09 -3.40 2.92
N ASP A 64 6.81 -2.81 1.98
CA ASP A 64 7.38 -1.47 2.14
C ASP A 64 6.41 -0.48 1.48
N LEU A 65 5.45 0.01 2.27
CA LEU A 65 4.43 0.96 1.79
C LEU A 65 5.01 2.37 1.64
N LYS A 66 4.84 2.94 0.44
CA LYS A 66 5.16 4.32 0.12
C LYS A 66 3.91 5.09 -0.31
N LEU A 67 3.67 6.23 0.34
CA LEU A 67 2.58 7.15 0.00
C LEU A 67 3.16 8.41 -0.67
N VAL A 68 2.53 8.84 -1.77
CA VAL A 68 2.96 9.98 -2.59
C VAL A 68 1.76 10.91 -2.87
N PRO A 69 1.46 11.87 -1.98
CA PRO A 69 0.38 12.85 -2.15
C PRO A 69 0.81 13.95 -3.13
N TYR A 70 0.43 13.80 -4.40
CA TYR A 70 0.67 14.80 -5.45
C TYR A 70 -0.24 14.57 -6.66
N GLY A 71 -0.24 13.33 -7.18
CA GLY A 71 -1.10 12.87 -8.26
C GLY A 71 -1.02 13.70 -9.53
N ASN A 72 -2.16 14.23 -10.00
CA ASN A 72 -2.26 15.03 -11.22
C ASN A 72 -1.98 16.53 -11.02
N ALA A 73 -1.49 16.94 -9.85
CA ALA A 73 -1.03 18.30 -9.65
C ALA A 73 0.05 18.67 -10.69
N ARG A 74 0.17 19.97 -10.98
CA ARG A 74 1.10 20.51 -11.96
C ARG A 74 1.97 21.60 -11.33
N ILE A 75 3.26 21.57 -11.67
CA ILE A 75 4.17 22.68 -11.37
C ILE A 75 3.97 23.76 -12.44
N GLY A 76 3.82 25.00 -12.00
CA GLY A 76 3.72 26.18 -12.85
C GLY A 76 5.02 26.50 -13.59
N SER A 77 4.96 27.42 -14.55
CA SER A 77 6.13 27.85 -15.34
C SER A 77 7.22 28.55 -14.52
N ASP A 78 6.87 29.07 -13.34
CA ASP A 78 7.81 29.63 -12.36
C ASP A 78 8.65 28.55 -11.63
N GLY A 79 8.35 27.26 -11.88
CA GLY A 79 9.01 26.13 -11.24
C GLY A 79 8.64 25.92 -9.77
N THR A 80 7.74 26.75 -9.22
CA THR A 80 7.40 26.71 -7.80
C THR A 80 5.90 26.65 -7.55
N SER A 81 5.05 27.34 -8.30
CA SER A 81 3.60 27.27 -8.12
C SER A 81 3.09 25.85 -8.34
N ILE A 82 2.15 25.39 -7.52
CA ILE A 82 1.49 24.08 -7.71
C ILE A 82 0.00 24.31 -7.86
N THR A 83 -0.58 23.71 -8.90
CA THR A 83 -2.02 23.71 -9.16
C THR A 83 -2.55 22.28 -9.11
N CYS A 84 -3.65 22.07 -8.39
CA CYS A 84 -4.26 20.76 -8.19
C CYS A 84 -5.65 20.72 -8.86
N GLN A 85 -6.12 19.53 -9.26
CA GLN A 85 -7.34 19.37 -10.07
C GLN A 85 -8.60 19.78 -9.31
N HIS A 86 -8.63 19.54 -8.00
CA HIS A 86 -9.77 19.85 -7.14
C HIS A 86 -9.59 21.18 -6.39
N GLY A 87 -8.70 22.05 -6.90
CA GLY A 87 -8.50 23.41 -6.41
C GLY A 87 -7.52 23.53 -5.23
N PRO A 88 -7.44 24.72 -4.60
CA PRO A 88 -6.37 25.01 -3.63
C PRO A 88 -6.48 24.22 -2.33
N TYR A 89 -7.67 23.72 -1.96
CA TYR A 89 -7.82 22.87 -0.76
C TYR A 89 -7.18 21.49 -0.96
N GLU A 90 -7.17 20.95 -2.18
CA GLU A 90 -6.42 19.73 -2.48
C GLU A 90 -4.92 19.95 -2.34
N CYS A 91 -4.39 21.06 -2.87
CA CYS A 91 -2.97 21.38 -2.68
C CYS A 91 -2.64 21.53 -1.19
N LEU A 92 -3.49 22.20 -0.41
CA LEU A 92 -3.30 22.28 1.04
C LEU A 92 -3.24 20.89 1.68
N LEU A 93 -4.18 20.00 1.36
CA LEU A 93 -4.23 18.66 1.96
C LEU A 93 -3.10 17.75 1.48
N ASN A 94 -2.69 17.84 0.21
CA ASN A 94 -1.48 17.18 -0.29
C ASN A 94 -0.24 17.64 0.51
N THR A 95 -0.11 18.94 0.78
CA THR A 95 0.97 19.47 1.63
C THR A 95 0.87 18.93 3.06
N VAL A 96 -0.33 18.92 3.65
CA VAL A 96 -0.56 18.44 5.03
C VAL A 96 -0.16 16.97 5.17
N GLU A 97 -0.53 16.13 4.21
CA GLU A 97 -0.21 14.71 4.21
C GLU A 97 1.28 14.46 3.91
N ALA A 98 1.88 15.23 3.01
CA ALA A 98 3.32 15.23 2.80
C ALA A 98 4.09 15.58 4.09
N CYS A 99 3.61 16.58 4.83
CA CYS A 99 4.15 16.95 6.13
C CYS A 99 3.95 15.85 7.19
N ALA A 100 2.82 15.14 7.18
CA ALA A 100 2.57 14.01 8.08
C ALA A 100 3.56 12.86 7.84
N LEU A 101 3.79 12.50 6.56
CA LEU A 101 4.78 11.49 6.17
C LEU A 101 6.21 11.86 6.61
N ASN A 102 6.55 13.15 6.55
CA ASN A 102 7.86 13.63 6.98
C ASN A 102 7.99 13.69 8.52
N ALA A 103 6.95 14.13 9.22
CA ALA A 103 6.98 14.32 10.67
C ALA A 103 6.87 12.99 11.44
N TRP A 104 6.13 12.02 10.90
CA TRP A 104 5.84 10.74 11.55
C TRP A 104 6.29 9.58 10.66
N PRO A 105 7.58 9.17 10.74
CA PRO A 105 8.11 8.11 9.87
C PRO A 105 7.54 6.72 10.18
N ASP A 106 6.93 6.53 11.35
CA ASP A 106 6.21 5.30 11.70
C ASP A 106 4.93 5.15 10.86
N LEU A 107 4.77 3.99 10.22
CA LEU A 107 3.70 3.70 9.27
C LEU A 107 2.31 3.80 9.90
N ASP A 108 2.09 3.12 11.04
CA ASP A 108 0.80 3.14 11.73
C ASP A 108 0.41 4.58 12.11
N THR A 109 1.39 5.36 12.59
CA THR A 109 1.18 6.73 13.03
C THR A 109 0.76 7.67 11.90
N HIS A 110 1.52 7.76 10.80
CA HIS A 110 1.13 8.66 9.71
C HIS A 110 -0.10 8.16 8.97
N PHE A 111 -0.24 6.83 8.80
CA PHE A 111 -1.37 6.27 8.06
C PHE A 111 -2.68 6.52 8.80
N ARG A 112 -2.71 6.41 10.13
CA ARG A 112 -3.91 6.74 10.93
C ARG A 112 -4.37 8.18 10.72
N PHE A 113 -3.44 9.14 10.58
CA PHE A 113 -3.79 10.53 10.29
C PHE A 113 -4.31 10.72 8.87
N ILE A 114 -3.61 10.18 7.86
CA ILE A 114 -4.02 10.24 6.45
C ILE A 114 -5.39 9.56 6.25
N TYR A 115 -5.58 8.36 6.79
CA TYR A 115 -6.84 7.63 6.78
C TYR A 115 -8.01 8.47 7.32
N CYS A 116 -7.78 9.22 8.41
CA CYS A 116 -8.79 10.10 8.98
C CYS A 116 -9.15 11.24 8.01
N ILE A 117 -8.17 11.86 7.35
CA ILE A 117 -8.41 12.93 6.37
C ILE A 117 -9.22 12.37 5.20
N GLU A 118 -8.77 11.26 4.63
CA GLU A 118 -9.42 10.61 3.48
C GLU A 118 -10.83 10.09 3.80
N SER A 119 -11.08 9.70 5.05
CA SER A 119 -12.44 9.39 5.53
C SER A 119 -13.35 10.62 5.48
N LEU A 120 -12.86 11.79 5.90
CA LEU A 120 -13.62 13.05 5.81
C LEU A 120 -13.85 13.47 4.35
N VAL A 121 -12.94 13.12 3.44
CA VAL A 121 -13.12 13.34 1.99
C VAL A 121 -14.27 12.48 1.46
N MET A 122 -14.30 11.19 1.81
CA MET A 122 -15.40 10.29 1.49
C MET A 122 -16.75 10.75 2.07
N GLU A 123 -16.74 11.38 3.25
CA GLU A 123 -17.93 11.96 3.88
C GLU A 123 -18.34 13.33 3.28
N GLY A 124 -17.52 13.93 2.42
CA GLY A 124 -17.73 15.29 1.91
C GLY A 124 -17.51 16.40 2.96
N THR A 125 -16.83 16.08 4.07
CA THR A 125 -16.59 16.96 5.22
C THR A 125 -15.11 17.32 5.41
N TYR A 126 -14.26 17.11 4.39
CA TYR A 126 -12.80 17.29 4.39
C TYR A 126 -12.27 18.59 5.00
N ARG A 127 -13.06 19.68 5.04
CA ARG A 127 -12.69 20.92 5.73
C ARG A 127 -12.50 20.75 7.24
N HIS A 128 -13.03 19.68 7.82
CA HIS A 128 -12.83 19.31 9.23
C HIS A 128 -11.55 18.50 9.47
N TRP A 129 -10.63 18.40 8.49
CA TRP A 129 -9.36 17.68 8.64
C TRP A 129 -8.57 18.01 9.92
N PRO A 130 -8.58 19.24 10.51
CA PRO A 130 -7.86 19.47 11.76
C PRO A 130 -8.40 18.63 12.93
N SER A 131 -9.64 18.15 12.85
CA SER A 131 -10.18 17.21 13.84
C SER A 131 -9.41 15.88 13.89
N CYS A 132 -8.66 15.54 12.83
CA CYS A 132 -7.83 14.34 12.77
C CYS A 132 -6.66 14.34 13.75
N PHE A 133 -6.18 15.51 14.20
CA PHE A 133 -5.20 15.57 15.28
C PHE A 133 -5.73 14.91 16.55
N LYS A 134 -6.95 15.31 16.95
CA LYS A 134 -7.63 14.73 18.11
C LYS A 134 -8.01 13.27 17.88
N LYS A 135 -8.57 12.92 16.71
CA LYS A 135 -8.98 11.53 16.40
C LYS A 135 -7.80 10.57 16.37
N SER A 136 -6.63 11.01 15.93
CA SER A 136 -5.42 10.18 15.82
C SER A 136 -4.50 10.26 17.03
N GLY A 137 -4.79 11.13 18.01
CA GLY A 137 -3.96 11.35 19.20
C GLY A 137 -2.62 12.02 18.89
N LEU A 138 -2.56 12.87 17.86
CA LEU A 138 -1.33 13.48 17.36
C LEU A 138 -1.34 15.00 17.54
N GLU A 139 -0.18 15.54 17.88
CA GLU A 139 0.02 16.98 18.02
C GLU A 139 0.02 17.70 16.67
N SER A 140 -0.56 18.89 16.62
CA SER A 140 -0.66 19.67 15.37
C SER A 140 0.63 20.39 15.00
N LYS A 141 1.47 20.71 15.99
CA LYS A 141 2.66 21.56 15.82
C LYS A 141 3.60 21.11 14.70
N PRO A 142 3.97 19.81 14.56
CA PRO A 142 4.85 19.38 13.48
C PRO A 142 4.29 19.68 12.08
N ILE A 143 2.97 19.57 11.91
CA ILE A 143 2.30 19.81 10.63
C ILE A 143 2.16 21.30 10.36
N THR A 144 1.80 22.11 11.37
CA THR A 144 1.70 23.57 11.21
C THR A 144 3.07 24.20 10.96
N ASP A 145 4.13 23.73 11.62
CA ASP A 145 5.49 24.19 11.37
C ASP A 145 5.93 23.82 9.95
N CYS A 146 5.63 22.60 9.50
CA CYS A 146 5.99 22.13 8.16
C CYS A 146 5.27 22.92 7.06
N THR A 147 3.96 23.14 7.20
CA THR A 147 3.17 23.92 6.23
C THR A 147 3.53 25.40 6.25
N GLY A 148 3.90 25.96 7.41
CA GLY A 148 4.26 27.38 7.57
C GLY A 148 5.72 27.76 7.26
N SER A 149 6.66 26.80 7.26
CA SER A 149 8.11 27.07 7.09
C SER A 149 8.63 26.96 5.65
N GLY A 150 7.76 26.62 4.69
CA GLY A 150 8.15 26.29 3.32
C GLY A 150 8.71 24.86 3.16
N LEU A 151 8.86 24.09 4.24
CA LEU A 151 9.21 22.67 4.18
C LEU A 151 8.14 21.88 3.42
N GLY A 152 6.86 22.10 3.71
CA GLY A 152 5.75 21.46 3.01
C GLY A 152 5.85 21.66 1.49
N LYS A 153 6.23 22.86 1.06
CA LYS A 153 6.42 23.15 -0.36
C LYS A 153 7.57 22.36 -0.99
N LYS A 154 8.69 22.20 -0.27
CA LYS A 154 9.83 21.38 -0.72
C LYS A 154 9.44 19.91 -0.82
N LEU A 155 8.62 19.41 0.11
CA LEU A 155 8.12 18.04 0.09
C LEU A 155 7.19 17.81 -1.10
N GLU A 156 6.27 18.74 -1.39
CA GLU A 156 5.42 18.63 -2.59
C GLU A 156 6.24 18.62 -3.89
N LEU A 157 7.25 19.49 -4.02
CA LEU A 157 8.13 19.49 -5.20
C LEU A 157 8.94 18.19 -5.33
N LYS A 158 9.33 17.58 -4.20
CA LYS A 158 9.95 16.25 -4.19
C LYS A 158 8.97 15.19 -4.70
N TYR A 159 7.73 15.17 -4.22
CA TYR A 159 6.72 14.23 -4.68
C TYR A 159 6.29 14.48 -6.13
N ALA A 160 6.33 15.73 -6.59
CA ALA A 160 6.15 16.07 -8.00
C ALA A 160 7.23 15.45 -8.87
N ALA A 161 8.51 15.62 -8.50
CA ALA A 161 9.64 15.03 -9.21
C ALA A 161 9.53 13.50 -9.26
N GLU A 162 9.15 12.88 -8.15
CA GLU A 162 8.95 11.44 -8.07
C GLU A 162 7.81 10.95 -8.96
N THR A 163 6.65 11.61 -8.90
CA THR A 163 5.48 11.25 -9.72
C THR A 163 5.77 11.45 -11.20
N ASN A 164 6.45 12.54 -11.58
CA ASN A 164 6.82 12.82 -12.97
C ASN A 164 7.89 11.86 -13.51
N ALA A 165 8.65 11.19 -12.63
CA ALA A 165 9.66 10.21 -13.02
C ALA A 165 9.10 8.80 -13.23
N LEU A 166 7.82 8.57 -12.97
CA LEU A 166 7.16 7.27 -13.19
C LEU A 166 7.36 6.78 -14.62
N GLN A 167 7.70 5.50 -14.75
CA GLN A 167 7.83 4.80 -16.03
C GLN A 167 7.01 3.50 -15.98
N PRO A 168 5.93 3.38 -16.77
CA PRO A 168 5.34 4.44 -17.60
C PRO A 168 4.77 5.58 -16.73
N PRO A 169 4.60 6.79 -17.30
CA PRO A 169 3.89 7.87 -16.60
C PRO A 169 2.49 7.42 -16.18
N HIS A 170 2.04 7.86 -15.00
CA HIS A 170 0.68 7.55 -14.55
C HIS A 170 -0.36 8.19 -15.48
N LYS A 171 -1.48 7.48 -15.67
CA LYS A 171 -2.57 7.93 -16.55
C LYS A 171 -3.77 8.51 -15.78
N TYR A 172 -3.85 8.22 -14.49
CA TYR A 172 -4.90 8.60 -13.56
C TYR A 172 -4.41 8.39 -12.13
N VAL A 173 -5.22 8.78 -11.16
CA VAL A 173 -5.06 8.42 -9.74
C VAL A 173 -6.32 7.71 -9.23
N PRO A 174 -6.23 6.81 -8.24
CA PRO A 174 -5.00 6.34 -7.61
C PRO A 174 -4.13 5.52 -8.57
N TRP A 175 -2.81 5.69 -8.49
CA TRP A 175 -1.85 4.91 -9.26
C TRP A 175 -1.07 4.01 -8.30
N VAL A 176 -1.33 2.70 -8.39
CA VAL A 176 -0.75 1.69 -7.49
C VAL A 176 0.31 0.91 -8.22
N VAL A 177 1.48 0.79 -7.58
CA VAL A 177 2.64 0.05 -8.10
C VAL A 177 3.04 -1.01 -7.07
N VAL A 178 3.12 -2.27 -7.50
CA VAL A 178 3.59 -3.39 -6.68
C VAL A 178 4.82 -3.99 -7.33
N ASP A 179 5.93 -4.06 -6.59
CA ASP A 179 7.22 -4.57 -7.08
C ASP A 179 7.64 -3.97 -8.45
N GLY A 180 7.45 -2.66 -8.59
CA GLY A 180 7.73 -1.92 -9.83
C GLY A 180 6.69 -2.07 -10.93
N GLN A 181 5.65 -2.89 -10.75
CA GLN A 181 4.58 -3.10 -11.73
C GLN A 181 3.35 -2.23 -11.44
N PRO A 182 2.96 -1.31 -12.33
CA PRO A 182 1.71 -0.57 -12.19
C PRO A 182 0.52 -1.52 -12.42
N LEU A 183 -0.48 -1.44 -11.54
CA LEU A 183 -1.63 -2.37 -11.55
C LEU A 183 -2.78 -1.93 -12.46
N TYR A 184 -2.75 -0.71 -12.96
CA TYR A 184 -3.83 -0.12 -13.76
C TYR A 184 -5.21 -0.33 -13.12
N GLU A 185 -6.19 -0.86 -13.87
CA GLU A 185 -7.58 -1.05 -13.43
C GLU A 185 -7.71 -2.10 -12.32
N GLU A 186 -6.69 -2.94 -12.14
CA GLU A 186 -6.64 -3.98 -11.12
C GLU A 186 -6.08 -3.47 -9.78
N TYR A 187 -5.93 -2.16 -9.60
CA TYR A 187 -5.35 -1.59 -8.38
C TYR A 187 -6.07 -2.00 -7.08
N MET A 188 -7.37 -2.30 -7.14
CA MET A 188 -8.13 -2.82 -5.99
C MET A 188 -7.72 -4.26 -5.60
N ASN A 189 -7.13 -5.02 -6.52
CA ASN A 189 -6.65 -6.38 -6.33
C ASN A 189 -5.19 -6.44 -5.84
N PHE A 190 -4.60 -5.32 -5.41
CA PHE A 190 -3.17 -5.22 -5.04
C PHE A 190 -2.70 -6.30 -4.05
N ILE A 191 -3.56 -6.79 -3.16
CA ILE A 191 -3.23 -7.88 -2.22
C ILE A 191 -2.77 -9.13 -2.98
N SER A 192 -3.45 -9.51 -4.05
CA SER A 192 -3.07 -10.67 -4.88
C SER A 192 -1.71 -10.47 -5.53
N TYR A 193 -1.41 -9.27 -6.00
CA TYR A 193 -0.10 -8.93 -6.57
C TYR A 193 1.00 -8.94 -5.53
N VAL A 194 0.75 -8.40 -4.33
CA VAL A 194 1.69 -8.46 -3.21
C VAL A 194 1.99 -9.91 -2.85
N CYS A 195 0.97 -10.75 -2.74
CA CYS A 195 1.13 -12.16 -2.44
C CYS A 195 1.90 -12.92 -3.54
N ALA A 196 1.69 -12.58 -4.80
CA ALA A 196 2.42 -13.17 -5.93
C ALA A 196 3.89 -12.73 -5.98
N ALA A 197 4.18 -11.48 -5.59
CA ALA A 197 5.54 -10.93 -5.57
C ALA A 197 6.33 -11.33 -4.32
N TYR A 198 5.65 -11.69 -3.22
CA TYR A 198 6.29 -12.04 -1.97
C TYR A 198 7.09 -13.35 -2.07
N LYS A 199 8.40 -13.26 -1.83
CA LYS A 199 9.34 -14.40 -1.88
C LYS A 199 9.75 -14.92 -0.50
N GLY A 200 9.14 -14.40 0.57
CA GLY A 200 9.46 -14.81 1.93
C GLY A 200 8.71 -16.05 2.39
N THR A 201 9.12 -16.55 3.55
CA THR A 201 8.61 -17.79 4.13
C THR A 201 7.52 -17.56 5.19
N ALA A 202 7.28 -16.31 5.60
CA ALA A 202 6.25 -16.01 6.59
C ALA A 202 4.87 -16.30 6.01
N VAL A 203 4.02 -16.95 6.80
CA VAL A 203 2.63 -17.21 6.39
C VAL A 203 1.82 -15.95 6.57
N VAL A 204 1.45 -15.33 5.46
CA VAL A 204 0.59 -14.13 5.45
C VAL A 204 -0.87 -14.54 5.32
N LYS A 205 -1.71 -14.06 6.24
CA LYS A 205 -3.13 -14.44 6.35
C LYS A 205 -3.87 -14.28 5.02
N ALA A 206 -3.82 -13.09 4.41
CA ALA A 206 -4.53 -12.86 3.15
C ALA A 206 -3.99 -13.71 1.99
N CYS A 207 -2.68 -13.93 1.90
CA CYS A 207 -2.12 -14.79 0.85
C CYS A 207 -2.60 -16.25 0.99
N LYS A 208 -2.72 -16.75 2.22
CA LYS A 208 -3.30 -18.05 2.50
C LYS A 208 -4.80 -18.12 2.15
N GLU A 209 -5.57 -17.09 2.50
CA GLU A 209 -7.01 -17.02 2.20
C GLU A 209 -7.27 -17.00 0.68
N LEU A 210 -6.47 -16.25 -0.09
CA LEU A 210 -6.54 -16.23 -1.56
C LEU A 210 -6.23 -17.61 -2.19
N LEU A 211 -5.25 -18.33 -1.66
CA LEU A 211 -4.95 -19.70 -2.09
C LEU A 211 -6.10 -20.68 -1.79
N LEU A 212 -6.82 -20.48 -0.69
CA LEU A 212 -7.97 -21.33 -0.36
C LEU A 212 -9.17 -21.06 -1.29
N GLN A 213 -9.44 -19.80 -1.60
CA GLN A 213 -10.53 -19.39 -2.49
C GLN A 213 -10.35 -19.94 -3.92
N THR A 214 -9.14 -19.81 -4.46
CA THR A 214 -8.81 -20.37 -5.79
C THR A 214 -8.97 -21.89 -5.84
N VAL A 215 -8.60 -22.62 -4.78
CA VAL A 215 -8.82 -24.07 -4.70
C VAL A 215 -10.32 -24.42 -4.64
N THR A 216 -11.15 -23.61 -3.99
CA THR A 216 -12.61 -23.85 -3.95
C THR A 216 -13.28 -23.58 -5.29
N GLU A 217 -12.89 -22.55 -6.02
CA GLU A 217 -13.42 -22.25 -7.36
C GLU A 217 -13.05 -23.35 -8.36
N VAL A 218 -11.80 -23.80 -8.35
CA VAL A 218 -11.34 -24.92 -9.21
C VAL A 218 -12.07 -26.23 -8.89
N LYS A 219 -12.50 -26.44 -7.64
CA LYS A 219 -13.30 -27.62 -7.27
C LYS A 219 -14.76 -27.49 -7.72
N SER A 220 -15.33 -26.29 -7.68
CA SER A 220 -16.69 -26.03 -8.17
C SER A 220 -16.81 -26.18 -9.69
N ASP A 221 -15.77 -25.78 -10.43
CA ASP A 221 -15.74 -25.87 -11.90
C ASP A 221 -15.45 -27.29 -12.42
N ARG A 222 -14.91 -28.17 -11.55
CA ARG A 222 -14.69 -29.60 -11.85
C ARG A 222 -15.86 -30.50 -11.48
N THR A 223 -16.99 -29.95 -11.05
CA THR A 223 -18.22 -30.73 -10.89
C THR A 223 -18.82 -30.95 -12.29
N PRO A 224 -18.92 -32.18 -12.82
CA PRO A 224 -19.53 -32.40 -14.11
C PRO A 224 -20.97 -31.89 -14.06
N GLN A 225 -21.35 -30.97 -14.96
CA GLN A 225 -22.76 -30.73 -15.25
C GLN A 225 -23.34 -31.96 -15.94
N VAL A 226 -23.77 -32.93 -15.15
CA VAL A 226 -24.57 -34.07 -15.62
C VAL A 226 -26.03 -33.77 -15.33
N SER A 227 -26.82 -33.58 -16.39
CA SER A 227 -28.28 -33.64 -16.30
C SER A 227 -28.69 -35.11 -16.18
N PHE A 228 -29.28 -35.49 -15.05
CA PHE A 228 -29.98 -36.77 -14.98
C PHE A 228 -31.35 -36.62 -15.67
N ALA A 229 -31.66 -37.55 -16.57
CA ALA A 229 -32.98 -37.68 -17.16
C ALA A 229 -33.97 -38.24 -16.12
N ASP A 230 -35.09 -37.53 -15.98
CA ASP A 230 -36.35 -37.80 -15.28
C ASP A 230 -36.48 -39.04 -14.37
N GLN A 231 -37.08 -38.79 -13.20
CA GLN A 231 -38.27 -39.54 -12.79
C GLN A 231 -39.22 -38.70 -11.93
N SER A 232 -40.47 -38.68 -12.37
CA SER A 232 -41.63 -38.02 -11.78
C SER A 232 -41.93 -38.46 -10.34
N SER A 233 -42.24 -37.49 -9.46
CA SER A 233 -43.35 -37.66 -8.49
C SER A 233 -43.77 -36.31 -7.86
N THR A 234 -44.99 -35.91 -8.21
CA THR A 234 -46.04 -35.26 -7.39
C THR A 234 -45.68 -34.30 -6.23
N SER A 235 -46.14 -33.05 -6.41
CA SER A 235 -46.45 -31.92 -5.47
C SER A 235 -47.28 -32.32 -4.21
N PRO A 236 -47.73 -31.41 -3.29
CA PRO A 236 -47.42 -29.97 -3.04
C PRO A 236 -47.19 -29.61 -1.53
N PHE A 237 -46.73 -28.38 -1.23
CA PHE A 237 -47.42 -27.38 -0.35
C PHE A 237 -46.49 -26.20 0.05
N ALA A 238 -47.06 -24.98 -0.04
CA ALA A 238 -46.93 -23.74 0.76
C ALA A 238 -45.58 -23.34 1.41
N ALA A 239 -45.28 -22.09 1.73
CA ALA A 239 -45.65 -20.72 1.37
C ALA A 239 -44.80 -19.83 2.32
N THR A 240 -44.59 -18.58 1.94
CA THR A 240 -44.21 -17.42 2.79
C THR A 240 -42.75 -17.27 3.27
N GLY A 241 -42.24 -16.03 3.19
CA GLY A 241 -41.14 -15.55 4.03
C GLY A 241 -40.07 -14.74 3.31
N ALA A 242 -40.37 -13.50 2.94
CA ALA A 242 -39.35 -12.52 2.55
C ALA A 242 -38.55 -12.08 3.79
N ALA A 243 -37.23 -12.24 3.76
CA ALA A 243 -36.31 -11.65 4.74
C ALA A 243 -35.27 -10.79 4.02
N LYS A 244 -35.40 -9.48 4.23
CA LYS A 244 -34.52 -8.42 3.73
C LYS A 244 -33.30 -8.37 4.66
N ILE A 245 -32.14 -8.80 4.19
CA ILE A 245 -30.88 -8.68 4.95
C ILE A 245 -30.28 -7.30 4.65
N THR A 246 -30.41 -6.39 5.59
CA THR A 246 -29.64 -5.14 5.64
C THR A 246 -28.28 -5.41 6.27
N SER A 247 -27.20 -5.28 5.51
CA SER A 247 -25.83 -5.31 6.04
C SER A 247 -25.47 -3.93 6.60
N GLN A 248 -25.44 -3.80 7.93
CA GLN A 248 -24.67 -2.74 8.59
C GLN A 248 -23.28 -3.30 8.90
N ALA A 249 -22.28 -2.84 8.15
CA ALA A 249 -20.88 -2.98 8.52
C ALA A 249 -20.49 -1.73 9.31
N SER A 250 -20.38 -1.85 10.63
CA SER A 250 -19.72 -0.86 11.47
C SER A 250 -18.20 -1.09 11.39
N SER A 251 -17.46 -0.04 11.06
CA SER A 251 -16.00 -0.03 10.92
C SER A 251 -15.31 -0.26 12.28
N GLY A 252 -14.65 -1.41 12.42
CA GLY A 252 -13.99 -1.89 13.63
C GLY A 252 -12.61 -1.30 13.92
N TRP A 253 -12.36 -0.03 13.58
CA TRP A 253 -11.03 0.59 13.78
C TRP A 253 -10.83 1.20 15.17
N HIS A 254 -11.82 1.13 16.07
CA HIS A 254 -11.72 1.73 17.42
C HIS A 254 -11.35 0.75 18.54
N GLN A 255 -11.02 -0.52 18.24
CA GLN A 255 -10.75 -1.50 19.29
C GLN A 255 -9.44 -2.30 19.20
N VAL A 256 -8.48 -1.92 18.35
CA VAL A 256 -7.17 -2.59 18.35
C VAL A 256 -6.12 -1.77 19.10
N LYS A 257 -6.07 -2.07 20.41
CA LYS A 257 -4.89 -2.10 21.30
C LYS A 257 -4.22 -0.78 21.72
N MET A 258 -4.71 -0.27 22.84
CA MET A 258 -3.85 0.21 23.92
C MET A 258 -3.04 -0.96 24.49
N ALA A 259 -1.77 -1.07 24.12
CA ALA A 259 -0.77 -1.81 24.86
C ALA A 259 0.53 -1.00 24.83
N ALA A 260 0.60 -0.02 25.74
CA ALA A 260 1.86 0.62 26.08
C ALA A 260 2.80 -0.43 26.69
N SER A 261 3.93 -0.67 26.03
CA SER A 261 5.06 -1.33 26.68
C SER A 261 5.86 -0.28 27.46
N LYS A 262 6.27 -0.68 28.65
CA LYS A 262 7.07 0.06 29.63
C LYS A 262 8.36 0.64 29.07
#